data_AF-A0A0P4W7M3-F1
#
_entry.id   AF-A0A0P4W7M3-F1
#
_cell.length_a   1.000
_cell.length_b   1.000
_cell.length_c   1.000
_cell.angle_alpha   90.00
_cell.angle_beta   90.00
_cell.angle_gamma   90.00
#
_symmetry.space_group_name_H-M   'P 1'
#
loop_
_entity.id
_entity.type
_entity.pdbx_description
1 polymer ?
#
loop_
_entity_poly.entity_id
_entity_poly.type
_entity_poly.pdbx_seq_one_letter_code
_entity_poly.pdbx_strand_id
1 'polypeptide(L)'
;MAGQVVAAGDIDVDFLPIIYQYLRCLEKEQPDLGRVSQESSLKVLELQRKIQTAREQVRKLPGVEYSREEQLRRLEALRKQLALKKHLLLKYKAKSEGPH
;
A
#
# COMPACT_ATOMS: atom_id res chain seq x y z
N MET A 1 -13.02 -13.16 12.38
CA MET A 1 -12.41 -11.83 12.27
C MET A 1 -11.87 -11.67 10.86
N ALA A 2 -12.62 -11.07 9.94
CA ALA A 2 -12.10 -10.78 8.60
C ALA A 2 -11.01 -9.70 8.74
N GLY A 3 -9.76 -10.04 8.45
CA GLY A 3 -8.65 -9.10 8.51
C GLY A 3 -8.94 -7.92 7.60
N GLN A 4 -8.85 -6.71 8.15
CA GLN A 4 -9.03 -5.47 7.39
C GLN A 4 -7.97 -5.44 6.27
N VAL A 5 -8.43 -5.46 5.02
CA VAL A 5 -7.56 -5.42 3.85
C VAL A 5 -7.06 -3.98 3.70
N VAL A 6 -5.75 -3.79 3.85
CA VAL A 6 -5.09 -2.49 3.62
C VAL A 6 -5.02 -2.26 2.10
N ALA A 7 -5.52 -1.14 1.61
CA ALA A 7 -5.33 -0.75 0.21
C ALA A 7 -4.00 0.00 0.05
N ALA A 8 -3.42 -0.06 -1.16
CA ALA A 8 -2.18 0.65 -1.44
C ALA A 8 -2.29 2.18 -1.25
N GLY A 9 -3.49 2.74 -1.49
CA GLY A 9 -3.76 4.17 -1.29
C GLY A 9 -3.84 4.60 0.19
N ASP A 10 -3.93 3.65 1.12
CA ASP A 10 -4.03 3.94 2.56
C ASP A 10 -2.65 4.05 3.23
N ILE A 11 -1.56 3.74 2.50
CA ILE A 11 -0.20 3.77 3.03
C ILE A 11 0.37 5.17 2.87
N ASP A 12 0.65 5.82 3.99
CA ASP A 12 1.32 7.12 4.00
C ASP A 12 2.81 6.97 3.67
N VAL A 13 3.13 7.27 2.40
CA VAL A 13 4.50 7.29 1.87
C VAL A 13 5.00 8.71 1.59
N ASP A 14 4.35 9.74 2.14
CA ASP A 14 4.74 11.13 1.91
C ASP A 14 5.90 11.56 2.82
N PHE A 15 7.11 11.14 2.49
CA PHE A 15 8.31 11.42 3.29
C PHE A 15 8.92 12.80 3.03
N LEU A 16 8.61 13.40 1.88
CA LEU A 16 9.26 14.61 1.39
C LEU A 16 9.12 15.81 2.33
N PRO A 17 7.96 16.07 2.99
CA PRO A 17 7.84 17.17 3.95
C PRO A 17 8.84 17.08 5.09
N ILE A 18 9.10 15.88 5.62
CA ILE A 18 10.04 15.67 6.74
C ILE A 18 11.48 15.87 6.26
N ILE A 19 11.82 15.36 5.08
CA ILE A 19 13.14 15.54 4.46
C ILE A 19 13.40 17.04 4.21
N TYR A 20 12.44 17.76 3.66
CA TYR A 20 12.56 19.20 3.43
C TYR A 20 12.75 19.97 4.74
N GLN A 21 12.00 19.63 5.79
CA GLN A 21 12.17 20.24 7.11
C GLN A 21 13.56 19.96 7.70
N TYR A 22 14.08 18.75 7.53
CA TYR A 22 15.44 18.41 7.94
C TYR A 22 16.49 19.25 7.22
N LEU A 23 16.43 19.35 5.89
CA LEU A 23 17.34 20.19 5.10
C LEU A 23 17.27 21.65 5.52
N ARG A 24 16.06 22.18 5.76
CA ARG A 24 15.86 23.54 6.28
C ARG A 24 16.44 23.76 7.68
N CYS A 25 16.52 22.73 8.53
CA CYS A 25 17.21 22.86 9.82
C CYS A 25 18.72 23.05 9.62
N LEU A 26 19.31 22.37 8.62
CA LEU A 26 20.74 22.45 8.32
C LEU A 26 21.15 23.73 7.61
N GLU A 27 20.27 24.28 6.76
CA GLU A 27 20.52 25.51 5.99
C GLU A 27 20.42 26.79 6.83
N LYS A 28 19.81 26.72 8.03
CA LYS A 28 19.75 27.87 8.92
C LYS A 28 21.17 28.18 9.41
N GLU A 29 21.70 29.34 9.04
CA GLU A 29 22.83 29.97 9.72
C GLU A 29 22.39 30.39 11.14
N GLN A 30 22.19 29.42 12.04
CA GLN A 30 21.90 29.69 13.45
C GLN A 30 23.20 29.73 14.26
N PRO A 31 23.32 30.67 15.23
CA PRO A 31 24.49 30.74 16.10
C PRO A 31 24.58 29.55 17.07
N ASP A 32 23.48 28.82 17.28
CA ASP A 32 23.40 27.68 18.21
C ASP A 32 23.39 26.34 17.47
N LEU A 33 24.58 25.83 17.20
CA LEU A 33 24.81 24.52 16.58
C LEU A 33 24.22 23.36 17.40
N GLY A 34 24.13 23.49 18.73
CA GLY A 34 23.55 22.46 19.60
C GLY A 34 22.06 22.28 19.32
N ARG A 35 21.35 23.40 19.16
CA ARG A 35 19.92 23.40 18.82
C ARG A 35 19.65 22.85 17.43
N VAL A 36 20.46 23.21 16.43
CA VAL A 36 20.35 22.66 15.07
C VAL A 36 20.58 21.15 15.06
N SER A 37 21.58 20.66 15.79
CA SER A 37 21.85 19.22 15.95
C SER A 37 20.66 18.49 16.57
N GLN A 38 20.04 19.06 17.61
CA GLN A 38 18.87 18.47 18.25
C GLN A 38 17.64 18.48 17.34
N GLU A 39 17.31 19.60 16.69
CA GLU A 39 16.17 19.72 15.76
C GLU A 39 16.31 18.74 14.59
N SER A 40 17.51 18.65 13.99
CA SER A 40 17.79 17.75 12.87
C SER A 40 17.72 16.27 13.29
N SER A 41 18.23 15.92 14.47
CA SER A 41 18.14 14.56 15.03
C SER A 41 16.69 14.12 15.24
N LEU A 42 15.84 15.02 15.75
CA LEU A 42 14.40 14.74 15.92
C LEU A 42 13.72 14.46 14.57
N LYS A 43 14.06 15.22 13.52
CA LYS A 43 13.52 15.00 12.17
C LYS A 43 13.97 13.68 11.56
N VAL A 44 15.22 13.27 11.80
CA VAL A 44 15.72 11.95 11.37
C VAL A 44 14.96 10.83 12.07
N LEU A 45 14.73 10.93 13.38
CA LEU A 45 13.95 9.94 14.13
C LEU A 45 12.50 9.84 13.65
N GLU A 46 11.87 10.99 13.37
CA GLU A 46 10.52 11.06 12.80
C GLU A 46 10.45 10.35 11.43
N LEU A 47 11.41 10.63 10.55
CA LEU A 47 11.51 10.00 9.23
C LEU A 47 11.71 8.49 9.35
N GLN A 48 12.63 8.04 10.21
CA GLN A 48 12.87 6.62 10.45
C GLN A 48 11.60 5.91 10.92
N ARG A 49 10.86 6.50 11.86
CA ARG A 49 9.59 5.95 12.35
C ARG A 49 8.56 5.85 11.22
N LYS A 50 8.40 6.91 10.43
CA LYS A 50 7.45 6.94 9.30
C LYS A 50 7.78 5.87 8.25
N ILE A 51 9.05 5.72 7.89
CA ILE A 51 9.52 4.67 6.98
C ILE A 51 9.21 3.28 7.55
N GLN A 52 9.49 3.06 8.83
CA GLN A 52 9.26 1.77 9.46
C GLN A 52 7.77 1.39 9.47
N THR A 53 6.90 2.35 9.83
CA THR A 53 5.44 2.16 9.76
C THR A 53 4.98 1.85 8.33
N ALA A 54 5.45 2.60 7.33
CA ALA A 54 5.12 2.34 5.93
C ALA A 54 5.56 0.94 5.48
N ARG A 55 6.76 0.48 5.87
CA ARG A 55 7.25 -0.88 5.60
C ARG A 55 6.35 -1.96 6.20
N GLU A 56 5.90 -1.76 7.44
CA GLU A 56 4.99 -2.68 8.12
C GLU A 56 3.61 -2.73 7.46
N GLN A 57 3.11 -1.60 6.95
CA GLN A 57 1.87 -1.54 6.19
C GLN A 57 2.00 -2.19 4.82
N VAL A 58 3.11 -1.96 4.10
CA VAL A 58 3.37 -2.60 2.80
C VAL A 58 3.38 -4.12 2.91
N ARG A 59 3.93 -4.67 4.00
CA ARG A 59 3.91 -6.12 4.26
C ARG A 59 2.51 -6.71 4.48
N LYS A 60 1.52 -5.86 4.79
CA LYS A 60 0.11 -6.27 4.94
C LYS A 60 -0.68 -6.15 3.63
N LEU A 61 -0.08 -5.62 2.57
CA LEU A 61 -0.75 -5.53 1.27
C LEU A 61 -0.99 -6.92 0.68
N PRO A 62 -2.22 -7.20 0.20
CA PRO A 62 -2.52 -8.48 -0.40
C PRO A 62 -1.68 -8.70 -1.66
N GLY A 63 -1.04 -9.86 -1.76
CA GLY A 63 -0.27 -10.25 -2.92
C GLY A 63 1.16 -9.69 -2.96
N VAL A 64 1.62 -8.93 -1.95
CA VAL A 64 3.00 -8.44 -1.86
C VAL A 64 4.04 -9.57 -1.79
N GLU A 65 3.59 -10.78 -1.42
CA GLU A 65 4.42 -11.99 -1.38
C GLU A 65 4.71 -12.59 -2.77
N TYR A 66 4.02 -12.14 -3.82
CA TYR A 66 4.14 -12.67 -5.16
C TYR A 66 4.96 -11.77 -6.06
N SER A 67 5.67 -12.38 -7.00
CA SER A 67 6.27 -11.63 -8.11
C SER A 67 5.19 -10.98 -8.98
N ARG A 68 5.54 -9.92 -9.69
CA ARG A 68 4.64 -9.25 -10.64
C ARG A 68 4.03 -10.24 -11.65
N GLU A 69 4.85 -11.17 -12.17
CA GLU A 69 4.39 -12.17 -13.13
C GLU A 69 3.35 -13.12 -12.53
N GLU A 70 3.57 -13.58 -11.30
CA GLU A 70 2.62 -14.43 -10.58
C GLU A 70 1.31 -13.70 -10.27
N GLN A 71 1.38 -12.43 -9.86
CA GLN A 71 0.19 -11.60 -9.65
C GLN A 71 -0.64 -11.49 -10.93
N LEU A 72 0.00 -11.23 -12.08
CA LEU A 72 -0.67 -11.13 -13.38
C LEU A 72 -1.30 -12.47 -13.80
N ARG A 73 -0.57 -13.59 -13.66
CA ARG A 73 -1.09 -14.93 -13.97
C ARG A 73 -2.32 -15.27 -13.12
N ARG A 74 -2.28 -14.96 -11.81
CA ARG A 74 -3.42 -15.15 -10.90
C ARG A 74 -4.62 -14.29 -11.30
N LEU A 75 -4.38 -13.03 -11.65
CA LEU A 75 -5.43 -12.12 -12.13
C LEU A 75 -6.11 -12.67 -13.39
N GLU A 76 -5.35 -13.19 -14.34
CA GLU A 76 -5.90 -13.82 -15.55
C GLU A 76 -6.73 -15.08 -15.23
N ALA A 77 -6.24 -15.93 -14.33
CA ALA A 77 -6.98 -17.11 -13.88
C ALA A 77 -8.31 -16.73 -13.23
N LEU A 78 -8.32 -15.70 -12.36
CA LEU A 78 -9.53 -15.17 -11.73
C LEU A 78 -10.52 -14.62 -12.77
N ARG A 79 -10.05 -13.89 -13.78
CA ARG A 79 -10.89 -13.40 -14.88
C ARG A 79 -11.54 -14.54 -15.65
N LYS A 80 -10.79 -15.58 -16.00
CA LYS A 80 -11.31 -16.79 -16.68
C LYS A 80 -12.36 -17.50 -15.82
N GLN A 81 -12.07 -17.68 -14.52
CA GLN A 81 -12.98 -18.31 -13.58
C GLN A 81 -14.28 -17.51 -13.44
N LEU A 82 -14.20 -16.19 -13.35
CA LEU A 82 -15.38 -15.32 -13.29
C LEU A 82 -16.24 -15.43 -14.54
N ALA A 83 -15.63 -15.40 -15.73
CA ALA A 83 -16.35 -15.56 -16.99
C ALA A 83 -17.08 -16.91 -17.08
N LEU A 84 -16.40 -17.99 -16.71
CA LEU A 84 -16.99 -19.33 -16.69
C LEU A 84 -18.14 -19.42 -15.68
N LYS A 85 -17.94 -18.93 -14.45
CA LYS A 85 -19.00 -18.93 -13.42
C LYS A 85 -20.22 -18.15 -13.88
N LYS A 86 -20.04 -16.97 -14.48
CA LYS A 86 -21.14 -16.17 -15.06
C LYS A 86 -21.86 -16.94 -16.17
N HIS A 87 -21.13 -17.56 -17.10
CA HIS A 87 -21.72 -18.35 -18.17
C HIS A 87 -22.56 -19.51 -17.63
N LEU A 88 -22.04 -20.25 -16.64
CA LEU A 88 -22.77 -21.34 -16.00
C LEU A 88 -24.04 -20.85 -15.31
N LEU A 89 -23.96 -19.76 -14.53
CA LEU A 89 -25.13 -19.18 -13.87
C LEU A 89 -26.23 -18.79 -14.88
N LEU A 90 -25.85 -18.18 -16.01
CA LEU A 90 -26.80 -17.86 -17.08
C LEU A 90 -27.43 -19.10 -17.69
N LYS A 91 -26.62 -20.14 -17.96
CA LYS A 91 -27.11 -21.42 -18.50
C LYS A 91 -28.10 -22.11 -17.55
N TYR A 92 -27.80 -22.13 -16.25
CA TYR A 92 -28.70 -22.74 -15.26
C TYR A 92 -29.97 -21.91 -15.06
N LYS A 93 -29.88 -20.58 -15.09
CA LYS A 93 -31.06 -19.71 -15.02
C LYS A 93 -32.00 -19.91 -16.21
N ALA A 94 -31.46 -19.94 -17.43
CA ALA A 94 -32.24 -20.22 -18.63
C ALA A 94 -32.88 -21.61 -18.62
N LYS A 95 -32.19 -22.61 -18.03
CA LYS A 95 -32.72 -23.97 -17.88
C LYS A 95 -33.81 -24.08 -16.81
N SER A 96 -33.75 -23.28 -15.74
CA SER A 96 -34.80 -23.22 -14.72
C SER A 96 -36.06 -22.45 -15.18
N GLU A 97 -35.94 -21.61 -16.21
CA GLU A 97 -37.04 -20.84 -16.80
C GLU A 97 -37.64 -21.52 -18.07
N GLY A 98 -37.32 -22.81 -18.32
CA GLY A 98 -37.88 -23.58 -19.43
C GLY A 98 -39.41 -23.75 -19.34
N PRO A 99 -40.12 -23.88 -20.48
CA PRO A 99 -41.56 -23.66 -20.56
C PRO A 99 -42.34 -24.70 -19.74
N HIS A 100 -43.29 -24.20 -18.94
CA HIS A 100 -44.36 -24.99 -18.35
C HIS A 100 -45.24 -25.62 -19.44
#